data_AF-A0A8R2HNF8-F1
#
_entry.id   AF-A0A8R2HNF8-F1
#
_cell.length_a   1.000
_cell.length_b   1.000
_cell.length_c   1.000
_cell.angle_alpha   90.00
_cell.angle_beta   90.00
_cell.angle_gamma   90.00
#
_symmetry.space_group_name_H-M   'P 1'
#
loop_
_entity.id
_entity.type
_entity.pdbx_description
1 polymer ?
#
loop_
_entity_poly.entity_id
_entity_poly.type
_entity_poly.pdbx_seq_one_letter_code
_entity_poly.pdbx_strand_id
1 'polypeptide(L)'
;MGIINSEKYSLESFGKDERDIFRDIYKEYRSLNGSEPINYHDWLVMNNFGILSDTQESLFQRKISKRSTVDNKREFINTVKKGDVLITGRGVGGLIGHAAIMTSDYWVLEMPGGDGWELGIPDNNRQVPKDQWFDMHASDWTTVYRCTDAEAAVMAARWADRTYYNPSGGEKKVKHITYQLTTDIWSTNPSYCSKLVIQAYYFGTGSKSVIKDLSLIGRLIVPSTIPSYFLRPYGLINKGKY
;
A
#
# COMPACT_ATOMS: atom_id res chain seq x y z
N MET A 1 -6.74 2.64 -20.61
CA MET A 1 -5.77 3.66 -20.16
C MET A 1 -6.57 4.73 -19.45
N GLY A 2 -6.20 5.04 -18.20
CA GLY A 2 -7.02 5.87 -17.31
C GLY A 2 -6.98 7.34 -17.75
N ILE A 3 -8.15 7.91 -18.02
CA ILE A 3 -8.31 9.35 -18.17
C ILE A 3 -8.21 9.93 -16.76
N ILE A 4 -7.19 10.74 -16.50
CA ILE A 4 -7.08 11.47 -15.23
C ILE A 4 -8.23 12.46 -15.15
N ASN A 5 -9.02 12.40 -14.08
CA ASN A 5 -10.05 13.40 -13.82
C ASN A 5 -9.37 14.71 -13.38
N SER A 6 -9.37 15.70 -14.28
CA SER A 6 -8.74 17.01 -14.06
C SER A 6 -9.37 17.84 -12.94
N GLU A 7 -10.62 17.56 -12.55
CA GLU A 7 -11.27 18.21 -11.40
C GLU A 7 -10.70 17.71 -10.07
N LYS A 8 -10.24 16.45 -10.03
CA LYS A 8 -9.68 15.82 -8.83
C LYS A 8 -8.15 15.92 -8.77
N TYR A 9 -7.52 15.94 -9.93
CA TYR A 9 -6.07 16.08 -10.07
C TYR A 9 -5.76 16.95 -11.28
N SER A 10 -5.64 18.25 -11.02
CA SER A 10 -5.37 19.26 -12.04
C SER A 10 -3.98 19.12 -12.64
N LEU A 11 -3.79 19.67 -13.85
CA LEU A 11 -2.47 19.73 -14.50
C LEU A 11 -1.44 20.49 -13.65
N GLU A 12 -1.87 21.51 -12.90
CA GLU A 12 -0.99 22.25 -11.99
C GLU A 12 -0.51 21.37 -10.82
N SER A 13 -1.43 20.61 -10.21
CA SER A 13 -1.09 19.66 -9.14
C SER A 13 -0.17 18.57 -9.67
N PHE A 14 -0.45 18.02 -10.86
CA PHE A 14 0.45 17.08 -11.52
C PHE A 14 1.83 17.67 -11.79
N GLY A 15 1.89 18.88 -12.34
CA GLY A 15 3.16 19.55 -12.60
C GLY A 15 3.97 19.80 -11.34
N LYS A 16 3.31 19.95 -10.18
CA LYS A 16 3.99 20.05 -8.88
C LYS A 16 4.51 18.70 -8.40
N ASP A 17 3.65 17.67 -8.36
CA ASP A 17 4.05 16.32 -7.93
C ASP A 17 5.15 15.76 -8.85
N GLU A 18 5.11 16.11 -10.15
CA GLU A 18 6.15 15.80 -11.12
C GLU A 18 7.52 16.34 -10.72
N ARG A 19 7.57 17.63 -10.38
CA ARG A 19 8.82 18.34 -10.05
C ARG A 19 9.36 17.94 -8.69
N ASP A 20 8.46 17.82 -7.71
CA ASP A 20 8.82 17.72 -6.30
C ASP A 20 8.96 16.26 -5.84
N ILE A 21 8.41 15.28 -6.57
CA ILE A 21 8.27 13.89 -6.11
C ILE A 21 8.65 12.88 -7.19
N PHE A 22 7.93 12.88 -8.33
CA PHE A 22 8.02 11.79 -9.30
C PHE A 22 9.40 11.67 -9.93
N ARG A 23 10.04 12.80 -10.26
CA ARG A 23 11.38 12.79 -10.85
C ARG A 23 12.41 12.18 -9.90
N ASP A 24 12.29 12.41 -8.60
CA ASP A 24 13.25 11.93 -7.63
C ASP A 24 13.05 10.43 -7.35
N ILE A 25 11.80 9.98 -7.19
CA ILE A 25 11.49 8.54 -7.08
C ILE A 25 11.91 7.81 -8.38
N TYR A 26 11.74 8.41 -9.56
CA TYR A 26 12.17 7.80 -10.81
C TYR A 26 13.70 7.76 -10.96
N LYS A 27 14.42 8.78 -10.48
CA LYS A 27 15.90 8.73 -10.44
C LYS A 27 16.37 7.60 -9.55
N GLU A 28 15.77 7.43 -8.38
CA GLU A 28 16.03 6.29 -7.49
C GLU A 28 15.76 4.97 -8.22
N TYR A 29 14.58 4.81 -8.83
CA TYR A 29 14.25 3.64 -9.65
C TYR A 29 15.31 3.34 -10.73
N ARG A 30 15.77 4.38 -11.45
CA ARG A 30 16.77 4.24 -12.52
C ARG A 30 18.16 3.88 -12.00
N SER A 31 18.60 4.47 -10.89
CA SER A 31 19.91 4.15 -10.32
C SER A 31 20.03 2.68 -9.91
N LEU A 32 18.89 2.02 -9.67
CA LEU A 32 18.84 0.69 -9.07
C LEU A 32 18.50 -0.44 -10.06
N ASN A 33 17.86 -0.15 -11.21
CA ASN A 33 17.44 -1.18 -12.19
C ASN A 33 18.40 -1.39 -13.38
N GLY A 34 19.63 -0.87 -13.33
CA GLY A 34 20.67 -1.18 -14.32
C GLY A 34 20.38 -0.67 -15.74
N SER A 35 20.73 -1.47 -16.76
CA SER A 35 20.95 -1.00 -18.14
C SER A 35 19.69 -0.76 -19.00
N GLU A 36 18.53 -1.29 -18.63
CA GLU A 36 17.26 -1.06 -19.36
C GLU A 36 16.05 -0.81 -18.43
N PRO A 37 16.05 0.28 -17.65
CA PRO A 37 14.88 0.67 -16.87
C PRO A 37 13.73 1.06 -17.81
N ILE A 38 12.48 0.81 -17.40
CA ILE A 38 11.32 1.34 -18.13
C ILE A 38 11.46 2.87 -18.23
N ASN A 39 11.07 3.44 -19.37
CA ASN A 39 11.16 4.88 -19.54
C ASN A 39 10.20 5.61 -18.56
N TYR A 40 10.42 6.90 -18.36
CA TYR A 40 9.70 7.68 -17.36
C TYR A 40 8.19 7.70 -17.59
N HIS A 41 7.75 7.73 -18.85
CA HIS A 41 6.34 7.72 -19.19
C HIS A 41 5.68 6.40 -18.77
N ASP A 42 6.30 5.27 -19.13
CA ASP A 42 5.81 3.95 -18.75
C ASP A 42 5.87 3.74 -17.23
N TRP A 43 6.87 4.31 -16.55
CA TRP A 43 6.96 4.32 -15.09
C TRP A 43 5.82 5.10 -14.43
N LEU A 44 5.45 6.26 -14.97
CA LEU A 44 4.30 7.03 -14.50
C LEU A 44 2.99 6.25 -14.71
N VAL A 45 2.81 5.65 -15.90
CA VAL A 45 1.63 4.82 -16.20
C VAL A 45 1.55 3.62 -15.26
N MET A 46 2.67 2.93 -15.02
CA MET A 46 2.76 1.82 -14.08
C MET A 46 2.31 2.25 -12.68
N ASN A 47 2.77 3.41 -12.22
CA ASN A 47 2.43 3.96 -10.90
C ASN A 47 1.07 4.68 -10.85
N ASN A 48 0.26 4.55 -11.91
CA ASN A 48 -1.02 5.22 -12.06
C ASN A 48 -0.93 6.73 -11.77
N PHE A 49 0.13 7.39 -12.25
CA PHE A 49 0.38 8.83 -12.09
C PHE A 49 0.32 9.35 -10.64
N GLY A 50 0.52 8.46 -9.66
CA GLY A 50 0.41 8.76 -8.24
C GLY A 50 -1.00 9.05 -7.73
N ILE A 51 -2.03 8.68 -8.49
CA ILE A 51 -3.43 8.78 -8.07
C ILE A 51 -3.98 7.41 -7.67
N LEU A 52 -4.94 7.41 -6.74
CA LEU A 52 -5.71 6.22 -6.37
C LEU A 52 -6.60 5.77 -7.53
N SER A 53 -6.56 4.48 -7.87
CA SER A 53 -7.25 3.95 -9.05
C SER A 53 -8.78 4.11 -9.02
N ASP A 54 -9.39 4.10 -7.84
CA ASP A 54 -10.83 4.22 -7.64
C ASP A 54 -11.30 5.67 -7.48
N THR A 55 -10.63 6.48 -6.65
CA THR A 55 -11.06 7.86 -6.38
C THR A 55 -10.51 8.86 -7.37
N GLN A 56 -9.39 8.53 -8.05
CA GLN A 56 -8.61 9.43 -8.89
C GLN A 56 -7.98 10.62 -8.12
N GLU A 57 -7.90 10.54 -6.79
CA GLU A 57 -7.22 11.55 -5.98
C GLU A 57 -5.72 11.32 -5.90
N SER A 58 -4.93 12.40 -5.84
CA SER A 58 -3.49 12.33 -5.61
C SER A 58 -3.17 11.79 -4.21
N LEU A 59 -2.19 10.89 -4.17
CA LEU A 59 -1.58 10.39 -2.94
C LEU A 59 -0.76 11.45 -2.20
N PHE A 60 -0.42 12.55 -2.86
CA PHE A 60 0.48 13.61 -2.35
C PHE A 60 -0.20 14.96 -2.15
N GLN A 61 -1.54 15.00 -2.25
CA GLN A 61 -2.31 16.21 -1.97
C GLN A 61 -1.89 16.76 -0.60
N ARG A 62 -1.62 18.07 -0.50
CA ARG A 62 -1.15 18.66 0.77
C ARG A 62 -2.17 18.43 1.89
N LYS A 63 -1.68 17.99 3.05
CA LYS A 63 -2.46 17.94 4.30
C LYS A 63 -2.60 19.37 4.83
N ILE A 64 -3.75 20.01 4.58
CA ILE A 64 -3.96 21.41 5.00
C ILE A 64 -4.26 21.43 6.51
N SER A 65 -3.31 22.02 7.26
CA SER A 65 -3.34 22.43 8.68
C SER A 65 -2.88 21.43 9.77
N LYS A 66 -2.23 21.96 10.82
CA LYS A 66 -1.75 21.24 12.02
C LYS A 66 -2.82 21.09 13.11
N ARG A 67 -3.89 21.91 13.10
CA ARG A 67 -5.02 21.78 14.04
C ARG A 67 -5.89 20.56 13.70
N SER A 68 -5.93 20.14 12.43
CA SER A 68 -6.65 18.93 11.99
C SER A 68 -5.92 17.61 12.31
N THR A 69 -4.65 17.62 12.71
CA THR A 69 -3.90 16.37 12.90
C THR A 69 -4.37 15.55 14.11
N VAL A 70 -4.73 16.19 15.21
CA VAL A 70 -5.25 15.51 16.42
C VAL A 70 -6.65 14.93 16.14
N ASP A 71 -7.52 15.71 15.52
CA ASP A 71 -8.86 15.26 15.13
C ASP A 71 -8.78 14.13 14.09
N ASN A 72 -7.92 14.27 13.07
CA ASN A 72 -7.66 13.21 12.10
C ASN A 72 -7.11 11.95 12.75
N LYS A 73 -6.20 12.06 13.73
CA LYS A 73 -5.67 10.91 14.46
C LYS A 73 -6.78 10.18 15.20
N ARG A 74 -7.64 10.93 15.91
CA ARG A 74 -8.78 10.37 16.64
C ARG A 74 -9.76 9.68 15.71
N GLU A 75 -10.12 10.34 14.60
CA GLU A 75 -11.02 9.77 13.60
C GLU A 75 -10.42 8.54 12.92
N PHE A 76 -9.13 8.56 12.58
CA PHE A 76 -8.41 7.41 12.07
C PHE A 76 -8.49 6.23 13.05
N ILE A 77 -8.12 6.47 14.32
CA ILE A 77 -8.13 5.46 15.39
C ILE A 77 -9.53 4.84 15.58
N ASN A 78 -10.57 5.66 15.48
CA ASN A 78 -11.97 5.23 15.60
C ASN A 78 -12.51 4.53 14.33
N THR A 79 -11.93 4.84 13.18
CA THR A 79 -12.38 4.30 11.89
C THR A 79 -11.80 2.94 11.60
N VAL A 80 -10.48 2.78 11.79
CA VAL A 80 -9.76 1.57 11.37
C VAL A 80 -10.19 0.35 12.17
N LYS A 81 -10.30 -0.78 11.46
CA LYS A 81 -10.68 -2.08 11.99
C LYS A 81 -9.86 -3.19 11.34
N LYS A 82 -9.83 -4.35 11.97
CA LYS A 82 -9.21 -5.55 11.44
C LYS A 82 -9.62 -5.81 9.99
N GLY A 83 -8.63 -6.05 9.13
CA GLY A 83 -8.79 -6.29 7.70
C GLY A 83 -8.79 -5.04 6.84
N ASP A 84 -8.89 -3.84 7.42
CA ASP A 84 -8.76 -2.62 6.63
C ASP A 84 -7.39 -2.53 5.97
N VAL A 85 -7.39 -2.07 4.73
CA VAL A 85 -6.20 -1.76 3.94
C VAL A 85 -5.91 -0.27 4.08
N LEU A 86 -4.67 0.05 4.40
CA LEU A 86 -4.20 1.43 4.54
C LEU A 86 -3.32 1.76 3.34
N ILE A 87 -3.58 2.86 2.65
CA ILE A 87 -2.74 3.35 1.54
C ILE A 87 -2.34 4.79 1.85
N THR A 88 -1.04 5.07 1.84
CA THR A 88 -0.47 6.38 2.15
C THR A 88 0.51 6.85 1.08
N GLY A 89 0.88 8.13 1.13
CA GLY A 89 1.57 8.83 0.05
C GLY A 89 3.02 8.43 -0.17
N ARG A 90 3.80 8.27 0.91
CA ARG A 90 5.25 8.05 0.78
C ARG A 90 5.57 6.78 -0.01
N GLY A 91 6.33 6.93 -1.10
CA GLY A 91 6.77 5.83 -1.96
C GLY A 91 8.08 5.21 -1.52
N VAL A 92 8.41 4.03 -2.06
CA VAL A 92 9.68 3.34 -1.85
C VAL A 92 10.07 2.58 -3.12
N GLY A 93 11.32 2.74 -3.56
CA GLY A 93 11.90 1.89 -4.59
C GLY A 93 11.27 1.95 -5.97
N GLY A 94 10.85 3.14 -6.38
CA GLY A 94 10.17 3.29 -7.66
C GLY A 94 8.69 2.93 -7.65
N LEU A 95 8.14 2.53 -6.50
CA LEU A 95 6.69 2.48 -6.29
C LEU A 95 6.21 3.76 -5.62
N ILE A 96 5.16 4.35 -6.19
CA ILE A 96 4.46 5.46 -5.57
C ILE A 96 3.47 4.92 -4.53
N GLY A 97 3.56 5.48 -3.32
CA GLY A 97 2.74 5.12 -2.18
C GLY A 97 3.29 3.98 -1.33
N HIS A 98 2.62 3.73 -0.23
CA HIS A 98 2.88 2.64 0.70
C HIS A 98 1.56 2.01 1.14
N ALA A 99 1.59 0.70 1.43
CA ALA A 99 0.41 -0.05 1.80
C ALA A 99 0.63 -0.88 3.07
N ALA A 100 -0.42 -0.99 3.88
CA ALA A 100 -0.42 -1.80 5.08
C ALA A 100 -1.80 -2.45 5.29
N ILE A 101 -1.88 -3.41 6.22
CA ILE A 101 -3.13 -4.06 6.61
C ILE A 101 -3.29 -4.05 8.13
N MET A 102 -4.49 -3.77 8.61
CA MET A 102 -4.87 -3.93 10.01
C MET A 102 -4.98 -5.43 10.34
N THR A 103 -4.05 -6.01 11.10
CA THR A 103 -4.11 -7.44 11.54
C THR A 103 -5.06 -7.65 12.72
N SER A 104 -5.36 -6.57 13.44
CA SER A 104 -6.37 -6.48 14.50
C SER A 104 -6.99 -5.08 14.50
N ASP A 105 -7.86 -4.76 15.46
CA ASP A 105 -8.40 -3.39 15.61
C ASP A 105 -7.35 -2.40 16.20
N TYR A 106 -6.14 -2.88 16.50
CA TYR A 106 -5.07 -2.10 17.11
C TYR A 106 -3.75 -2.14 16.33
N TRP A 107 -3.38 -3.30 15.78
CA TRP A 107 -2.09 -3.51 15.14
C TRP A 107 -2.16 -3.36 13.62
N VAL A 108 -1.21 -2.58 13.08
CA VAL A 108 -0.94 -2.42 11.65
C VAL A 108 0.26 -3.27 11.29
N LEU A 109 0.13 -4.16 10.31
CA LEU A 109 1.22 -4.91 9.72
C LEU A 109 1.65 -4.25 8.42
N GLU A 110 2.95 -3.97 8.32
CA GLU A 110 3.55 -3.33 7.15
C GLU A 110 4.95 -3.85 6.87
N MET A 111 5.47 -3.48 5.70
CA MET A 111 6.87 -3.61 5.32
C MET A 111 7.33 -2.25 4.81
N PRO A 112 7.92 -1.40 5.67
CA PRO A 112 8.18 0.01 5.36
C PRO A 112 9.22 0.23 4.27
N GLY A 113 9.97 -0.81 3.87
CA GLY A 113 11.10 -0.68 2.97
C GLY A 113 12.17 0.23 3.57
N GLY A 114 12.87 0.96 2.71
CA GLY A 114 13.95 1.87 3.07
C GLY A 114 15.06 1.89 2.02
N ASP A 115 16.15 2.58 2.35
CA ASP A 115 17.35 2.60 1.52
C ASP A 115 17.96 1.18 1.43
N GLY A 116 18.46 0.81 0.25
CA GLY A 116 19.04 -0.52 0.01
C GLY A 116 18.01 -1.61 -0.28
N TRP A 117 16.75 -1.25 -0.57
CA TRP A 117 15.70 -2.21 -0.91
C TRP A 117 16.02 -3.06 -2.14
N GLU A 118 16.84 -2.56 -3.06
CA GLU A 118 17.25 -3.25 -4.29
C GLU A 118 18.08 -4.51 -4.01
N LEU A 119 18.92 -4.44 -2.97
CA LEU A 119 19.73 -5.56 -2.48
C LEU A 119 18.94 -6.45 -1.50
N GLY A 120 17.75 -6.00 -1.13
CA GLY A 120 16.93 -6.62 -0.10
C GLY A 120 17.26 -6.09 1.29
N ILE A 121 16.25 -5.61 2.03
CA ILE A 121 16.41 -5.20 3.44
C ILE A 121 15.95 -6.36 4.32
N PRO A 122 16.85 -7.04 5.04
CA PRO A 122 16.45 -8.15 5.91
C PRO A 122 15.57 -7.65 7.06
N ASP A 123 14.68 -8.54 7.50
CA ASP A 123 13.85 -8.34 8.69
C ASP A 123 12.96 -7.07 8.70
N ASN A 124 12.47 -6.65 7.54
CA ASN A 124 11.82 -5.36 7.37
C ASN A 124 10.34 -5.35 7.83
N ASN A 125 9.65 -6.49 7.79
CA ASN A 125 8.25 -6.59 8.23
C ASN A 125 8.07 -6.21 9.71
N ARG A 126 6.99 -5.53 10.06
CA ARG A 126 6.72 -5.16 11.47
C ARG A 126 5.24 -5.00 11.74
N GLN A 127 4.86 -5.17 13.01
CA GLN A 127 3.60 -4.67 13.53
C GLN A 127 3.84 -3.45 14.39
N VAL A 128 3.01 -2.44 14.20
CA VAL A 128 3.03 -1.19 14.96
C VAL A 128 1.62 -0.84 15.41
N PRO A 129 1.44 -0.23 16.60
CA PRO A 129 0.16 0.30 17.02
C PRO A 129 -0.40 1.30 16.01
N LYS A 130 -1.72 1.31 15.82
CA LYS A 130 -2.39 2.19 14.84
C LYS A 130 -2.14 3.68 15.08
N ASP A 131 -2.03 4.11 16.32
CA ASP A 131 -1.73 5.49 16.69
C ASP A 131 -0.29 5.87 16.35
N GLN A 132 0.67 4.97 16.60
CA GLN A 132 2.06 5.12 16.18
C GLN A 132 2.19 5.11 14.66
N TRP A 133 1.44 4.23 13.98
CA TRP A 133 1.40 4.19 12.51
C TRP A 133 0.93 5.52 11.93
N PHE A 134 -0.15 6.09 12.49
CA PHE A 134 -0.63 7.40 12.08
C PHE A 134 0.45 8.48 12.25
N ASP A 135 1.16 8.50 13.39
CA ASP A 135 2.21 9.49 13.64
C ASP A 135 3.38 9.35 12.66
N MET A 136 3.79 8.12 12.32
CA MET A 136 4.86 7.85 11.35
C MET A 136 4.51 8.33 9.93
N HIS A 137 3.23 8.35 9.59
CA HIS A 137 2.72 8.77 8.28
C HIS A 137 1.95 10.10 8.33
N ALA A 138 2.13 10.90 9.39
CA ALA A 138 1.36 12.13 9.59
C ALA A 138 1.63 13.21 8.53
N SER A 139 2.77 13.13 7.83
CA SER A 139 3.13 14.00 6.70
C SER A 139 2.27 13.77 5.46
N ASP A 140 1.69 12.58 5.34
CA ASP A 140 0.95 12.12 4.18
C ASP A 140 -0.52 11.89 4.54
N TRP A 141 -1.36 11.80 3.51
CA TRP A 141 -2.73 11.35 3.70
C TRP A 141 -2.79 9.84 3.69
N THR A 142 -3.46 9.27 4.69
CA THR A 142 -3.81 7.86 4.70
C THR A 142 -5.24 7.68 4.23
N THR A 143 -5.45 6.92 3.17
CA THR A 143 -6.78 6.44 2.80
C THR A 143 -7.02 5.07 3.41
N VAL A 144 -8.14 4.92 4.12
CA VAL A 144 -8.57 3.66 4.74
C VAL A 144 -9.58 2.98 3.83
N TYR A 145 -9.31 1.75 3.44
CA TYR A 145 -10.20 0.92 2.63
C TYR A 145 -10.70 -0.28 3.41
N ARG A 146 -11.97 -0.60 3.25
CA ARG A 146 -12.60 -1.78 3.87
C ARG A 146 -13.22 -2.68 2.81
N CYS A 147 -12.86 -3.95 2.82
CA CYS A 147 -13.57 -4.96 2.04
C CYS A 147 -15.04 -5.03 2.47
N THR A 148 -15.96 -5.03 1.50
CA THR A 148 -17.40 -5.16 1.72
C THR A 148 -17.79 -6.44 2.46
N ASP A 149 -17.04 -7.52 2.26
CA ASP A 149 -17.23 -8.79 2.97
C ASP A 149 -16.36 -8.82 4.23
N ALA A 150 -17.00 -8.64 5.38
CA ALA A 150 -16.33 -8.57 6.67
C ALA A 150 -15.59 -9.88 7.03
N GLU A 151 -16.12 -11.02 6.60
CA GLU A 151 -15.48 -12.32 6.85
C GLU A 151 -14.16 -12.43 6.07
N ALA A 152 -14.15 -12.07 4.79
CA ALA A 152 -12.96 -12.01 3.96
C ALA A 152 -11.90 -11.07 4.54
N ALA A 153 -12.32 -9.90 5.03
CA ALA A 153 -11.42 -8.94 5.69
C ALA A 153 -10.73 -9.56 6.93
N VAL A 154 -11.50 -10.23 7.79
CA VAL A 154 -10.99 -10.90 9.00
C VAL A 154 -10.07 -12.07 8.64
N MET A 155 -10.43 -12.86 7.62
CA MET A 155 -9.62 -13.98 7.14
C MET A 155 -8.28 -13.50 6.57
N ALA A 156 -8.29 -12.48 5.70
CA ALA A 156 -7.10 -11.87 5.15
C ALA A 156 -6.16 -11.32 6.24
N ALA A 157 -6.71 -10.59 7.22
CA ALA A 157 -5.94 -10.07 8.36
C ALA A 157 -5.28 -11.18 9.18
N ARG A 158 -6.00 -12.28 9.45
CA ARG A 158 -5.43 -13.46 10.16
C ARG A 158 -4.33 -14.13 9.35
N TRP A 159 -4.52 -14.26 8.04
CA TRP A 159 -3.50 -14.84 7.18
C TRP A 159 -2.25 -13.97 7.14
N ALA A 160 -2.40 -12.65 6.98
CA ALA A 160 -1.26 -11.72 6.95
C ALA A 160 -0.43 -11.80 8.25
N ASP A 161 -1.10 -11.77 9.38
CA ASP A 161 -0.50 -11.93 10.71
C ASP A 161 0.29 -13.25 10.84
N ARG A 162 -0.33 -14.38 10.47
CA ARG A 162 0.29 -15.70 10.58
C ARG A 162 1.43 -15.93 9.61
N THR A 163 1.33 -15.38 8.41
CA THR A 163 2.32 -15.56 7.35
C THR A 163 3.54 -14.67 7.55
N TYR A 164 3.33 -13.40 7.89
CA TYR A 164 4.40 -12.41 7.95
C TYR A 164 4.76 -11.93 9.36
N TYR A 165 4.13 -12.39 10.43
CA TYR A 165 4.50 -11.94 11.78
C TYR A 165 4.68 -13.08 12.76
N ASN A 166 3.61 -13.84 13.04
CA ASN A 166 3.62 -14.92 14.00
C ASN A 166 2.64 -16.04 13.59
N PRO A 167 3.11 -17.25 13.21
CA PRO A 167 2.26 -18.36 12.80
C PRO A 167 1.16 -18.77 13.78
N SER A 168 1.38 -18.53 15.08
CA SER A 168 0.42 -18.84 16.15
C SER A 168 -0.56 -17.68 16.42
N GLY A 169 -0.36 -16.51 15.80
CA GLY A 169 -1.10 -15.29 16.08
C GLY A 169 -0.74 -14.59 17.39
N GLY A 170 0.48 -14.85 17.89
CA GLY A 170 1.00 -14.22 19.11
C GLY A 170 1.66 -12.86 18.87
N GLU A 171 1.85 -12.09 19.94
CA GLU A 171 2.37 -10.71 19.88
C GLU A 171 3.87 -10.60 19.57
N LYS A 172 4.63 -11.70 19.70
CA LYS A 172 6.06 -11.71 19.40
C LYS A 172 6.27 -11.92 17.91
N LYS A 173 7.08 -11.06 17.28
CA LYS A 173 7.57 -11.28 15.92
C LYS A 173 8.44 -12.54 15.86
N VAL A 174 8.06 -13.49 14.99
CA VAL A 174 8.80 -14.75 14.73
C VAL A 174 9.20 -14.85 13.25
N LYS A 175 8.49 -14.14 12.37
CA LYS A 175 8.79 -14.09 10.93
C LYS A 175 9.66 -12.87 10.64
N HIS A 176 10.74 -13.13 9.91
CA HIS A 176 11.71 -12.13 9.48
C HIS A 176 11.77 -12.17 7.95
N ILE A 177 11.22 -11.14 7.31
CA ILE A 177 10.97 -11.11 5.87
C ILE A 177 11.85 -10.04 5.25
N THR A 178 12.55 -10.41 4.18
CA THR A 178 13.35 -9.47 3.40
C THR A 178 12.43 -8.60 2.56
N TYR A 179 12.55 -7.28 2.70
CA TYR A 179 11.90 -6.35 1.80
C TYR A 179 12.66 -6.31 0.48
N GLN A 180 11.99 -6.65 -0.62
CA GLN A 180 12.51 -6.46 -1.97
C GLN A 180 11.33 -6.35 -2.93
N LEU A 181 11.41 -5.41 -3.86
CA LEU A 181 10.44 -5.33 -4.94
C LEU A 181 10.71 -6.45 -5.93
N THR A 182 9.75 -7.35 -6.06
CA THR A 182 9.84 -8.53 -6.93
C THR A 182 8.54 -8.75 -7.68
N THR A 183 8.64 -9.23 -8.92
CA THR A 183 7.50 -9.68 -9.71
C THR A 183 7.02 -11.08 -9.32
N ASP A 184 7.80 -11.80 -8.49
CA ASP A 184 7.31 -13.02 -7.86
C ASP A 184 6.22 -12.65 -6.86
N ILE A 185 4.98 -12.99 -7.21
CA ILE A 185 3.77 -12.78 -6.42
C ILE A 185 3.40 -14.00 -5.57
N TRP A 186 4.12 -15.12 -5.70
CA TRP A 186 3.76 -16.39 -5.08
C TRP A 186 4.55 -16.61 -3.79
N SER A 187 5.84 -16.32 -3.79
CA SER A 187 6.66 -16.44 -2.57
C SER A 187 6.31 -15.38 -1.55
N THR A 188 6.45 -15.68 -0.26
CA THR A 188 6.22 -14.71 0.83
C THR A 188 7.50 -14.04 1.32
N ASN A 189 8.68 -14.48 0.85
CA ASN A 189 9.98 -13.88 1.13
C ASN A 189 10.89 -14.06 -0.11
N PRO A 190 11.41 -12.98 -0.72
CA PRO A 190 11.20 -11.58 -0.36
C PRO A 190 9.77 -11.08 -0.63
N SER A 191 9.38 -9.99 0.02
CA SER A 191 8.08 -9.35 -0.13
C SER A 191 8.17 -7.83 -0.01
N TYR A 192 7.05 -7.14 -0.17
CA TYR A 192 6.93 -5.69 -0.03
C TYR A 192 5.50 -5.29 0.35
N CYS A 193 5.31 -4.01 0.65
CA CYS A 193 4.11 -3.47 1.29
C CYS A 193 2.78 -3.87 0.60
N SER A 194 2.64 -3.59 -0.68
CA SER A 194 1.43 -3.90 -1.47
C SER A 194 1.28 -5.38 -1.80
N LYS A 195 2.39 -6.10 -2.04
CA LYS A 195 2.36 -7.56 -2.24
C LYS A 195 1.82 -8.28 -1.02
N LEU A 196 2.25 -7.89 0.19
CA LEU A 196 1.72 -8.44 1.45
C LEU A 196 0.20 -8.31 1.54
N VAL A 197 -0.33 -7.12 1.20
CA VAL A 197 -1.79 -6.86 1.25
C VAL A 197 -2.54 -7.72 0.24
N ILE A 198 -2.06 -7.79 -1.01
CA ILE A 198 -2.71 -8.57 -2.05
C ILE A 198 -2.63 -10.08 -1.76
N GLN A 199 -1.47 -10.58 -1.32
CA GLN A 199 -1.32 -11.99 -0.93
C GLN A 199 -2.25 -12.35 0.23
N ALA A 200 -2.46 -11.44 1.20
CA ALA A 200 -3.40 -11.67 2.30
C ALA A 200 -4.83 -11.90 1.83
N TYR A 201 -5.31 -11.09 0.89
CA TYR A 201 -6.66 -11.26 0.36
C TYR A 201 -6.78 -12.39 -0.66
N TYR A 202 -5.71 -12.70 -1.40
CA TYR A 202 -5.70 -13.79 -2.39
C TYR A 202 -5.61 -15.18 -1.74
N PHE A 203 -4.64 -15.40 -0.84
CA PHE A 203 -4.43 -16.71 -0.20
C PHE A 203 -5.19 -16.88 1.11
N GLY A 204 -5.48 -15.78 1.80
CA GLY A 204 -6.05 -15.82 3.14
C GLY A 204 -7.54 -16.05 3.20
N THR A 205 -8.26 -15.95 2.09
CA THR A 205 -9.74 -15.91 2.05
C THR A 205 -10.38 -17.25 1.65
N GLY A 206 -9.59 -18.33 1.65
CA GLY A 206 -10.06 -19.69 1.42
C GLY A 206 -10.57 -19.89 -0.01
N SER A 207 -11.79 -20.39 -0.17
CA SER A 207 -12.44 -20.58 -1.47
C SER A 207 -13.04 -19.29 -2.06
N LYS A 208 -13.05 -18.18 -1.31
CA LYS A 208 -13.58 -16.91 -1.80
C LYS A 208 -12.60 -16.30 -2.82
N SER A 209 -13.05 -16.13 -4.07
CA SER A 209 -12.25 -15.42 -5.08
C SER A 209 -12.36 -13.90 -4.86
N VAL A 210 -11.58 -13.38 -3.91
CA VAL A 210 -11.59 -11.96 -3.52
C VAL A 210 -10.76 -11.09 -4.47
N ILE A 211 -9.64 -11.64 -4.92
CA ILE A 211 -8.69 -10.94 -5.78
C ILE A 211 -8.68 -11.59 -7.17
N LYS A 212 -8.59 -10.78 -8.22
CA LYS A 212 -8.44 -11.25 -9.61
C LYS A 212 -7.21 -12.15 -9.73
N ASP A 213 -7.23 -13.04 -10.73
CA ASP A 213 -6.13 -13.97 -10.93
C ASP A 213 -4.79 -13.23 -11.06
N LEU A 214 -3.90 -13.49 -10.11
CA LEU A 214 -2.61 -12.84 -10.03
C LEU A 214 -1.65 -13.36 -11.12
N SER A 215 -1.90 -14.52 -11.73
CA SER A 215 -1.10 -15.03 -12.86
C SER A 215 -1.10 -14.08 -14.06
N LEU A 216 -2.14 -13.25 -14.18
CA LEU A 216 -2.29 -12.23 -15.20
C LEU A 216 -1.56 -10.93 -14.85
N ILE A 217 -1.00 -10.81 -13.64
CA ILE A 217 -0.26 -9.66 -13.16
C ILE A 217 1.23 -9.93 -13.40
N GLY A 218 1.67 -9.72 -14.65
CA GLY A 218 3.09 -9.82 -15.02
C GLY A 218 3.96 -8.64 -14.56
N ARG A 219 3.55 -7.88 -13.53
CA ARG A 219 4.18 -6.62 -13.10
C ARG A 219 4.14 -6.44 -11.57
N LEU A 220 4.91 -5.50 -11.05
CA LEU A 220 4.86 -5.10 -9.64
C LEU A 220 3.45 -4.66 -9.25
N ILE A 221 3.04 -5.01 -8.03
CA ILE A 221 1.78 -4.56 -7.45
C ILE A 221 2.01 -3.17 -6.86
N VAL A 222 1.42 -2.15 -7.44
CA VAL A 222 1.56 -0.77 -6.95
C VAL A 222 0.53 -0.51 -5.84
N PRO A 223 0.89 0.16 -4.73
CA PRO A 223 -0.06 0.52 -3.67
C PRO A 223 -1.32 1.22 -4.20
N SER A 224 -1.17 2.21 -5.07
CA SER A 224 -2.28 3.02 -5.62
C SER A 224 -3.32 2.22 -6.43
N THR A 225 -2.95 1.03 -6.89
CA THR A 225 -3.81 0.17 -7.72
C THR A 225 -4.47 -0.95 -6.92
N ILE A 226 -4.19 -1.10 -5.62
CA ILE A 226 -4.76 -2.14 -4.74
C ILE A 226 -6.29 -2.27 -4.89
N PRO A 227 -7.10 -1.19 -4.86
CA PRO A 227 -8.55 -1.30 -5.01
C PRO A 227 -8.99 -1.99 -6.32
N SER A 228 -8.23 -1.83 -7.41
CA SER A 228 -8.55 -2.41 -8.72
C SER A 228 -8.36 -3.93 -8.81
N TYR A 229 -7.74 -4.57 -7.80
CA TYR A 229 -7.55 -6.02 -7.77
C TYR A 229 -8.74 -6.77 -7.16
N PHE A 230 -9.59 -6.10 -6.39
CA PHE A 230 -10.72 -6.73 -5.72
C PHE A 230 -11.87 -7.00 -6.70
N LEU A 231 -12.34 -8.23 -6.73
CA LEU A 231 -13.48 -8.68 -7.53
C LEU A 231 -14.79 -8.30 -6.83
N ARG A 232 -15.87 -8.13 -7.59
CA ARG A 232 -17.21 -8.09 -7.02
C ARG A 232 -17.59 -9.49 -6.49
N PRO A 233 -18.30 -9.60 -5.35
CA PRO A 233 -18.87 -8.53 -4.53
C PRO A 233 -17.90 -7.92 -3.49
N TYR A 234 -16.65 -8.37 -3.43
CA TYR A 234 -15.63 -8.04 -2.42
C TYR A 234 -14.94 -6.68 -2.57
N GLY A 235 -15.54 -5.74 -3.32
CA GLY A 235 -14.93 -4.43 -3.57
C GLY A 235 -14.51 -3.70 -2.30
N LEU A 236 -13.49 -2.86 -2.40
CA LEU A 236 -13.10 -1.98 -1.31
C LEU A 236 -14.00 -0.74 -1.27
N ILE A 237 -14.45 -0.36 -0.07
CA ILE A 237 -15.11 0.90 0.20
C ILE A 237 -14.12 1.84 0.89
N ASN A 238 -13.97 3.06 0.38
CA ASN A 238 -13.21 4.12 1.04
C ASN A 238 -13.94 4.55 2.34
N LYS A 239 -13.27 4.41 3.48
CA LYS A 239 -13.78 4.75 4.81
C LYS A 239 -13.39 6.16 5.26
N GLY A 240 -12.45 6.79 4.59
CA GLY A 240 -11.99 8.15 4.86
C GLY A 240 -10.51 8.33 4.52
N LYS A 241 -10.09 9.59 4.55
CA LYS A 241 -8.73 10.07 4.30
C LYS A 241 -8.27 10.86 5.53
N TYR A 242 -7.16 10.46 6.15
CA TYR A 242 -6.73 10.91 7.49
C TYR A 242 -5.30 11.44 7.53
#